data_AF-A0A3B0M0G7-F1
#
_entry.id   AF-A0A3B0M0G7-F1
#
_cell.length_a   1.000
_cell.length_b   1.000
_cell.length_c   1.000
_cell.angle_alpha   90.00
_cell.angle_beta   90.00
_cell.angle_gamma   90.00
#
_symmetry.space_group_name_H-M   'P 1'
#
loop_
_entity.id
_entity.type
_entity.pdbx_description
1 polymer ?
#
loop_
_entity_poly.entity_id
_entity_poly.type
_entity_poly.pdbx_seq_one_letter_code
_entity_poly.pdbx_strand_id
1 'polypeptide(L)' 'MTVQFAKIRDKKNLSWDGNPPSFHEIRSLSARLYTKKMSSELAQKLLGHKSAKMTAKYQDERSKGWNEIIL' A
#
# COMPACT_ATOMS: atom_id res chain seq x y z
N MET A 1 2.67 14.04 -12.18
CA MET A 1 2.85 12.60 -11.90
C MET A 1 1.53 11.93 -11.53
N THR A 2 0.79 12.43 -10.53
CA THR A 2 -0.50 11.87 -10.06
C THR A 2 -1.61 11.80 -11.13
N VAL A 3 -1.75 12.86 -11.94
CA VAL A 3 -2.77 12.93 -13.02
C VAL A 3 -2.49 11.91 -14.13
N GLN A 4 -1.22 11.75 -14.51
CA GLN A 4 -0.84 10.80 -15.55
C GLN A 4 -1.07 9.35 -15.10
N PHE A 5 -0.78 9.05 -13.83
CA PHE A 5 -1.10 7.75 -13.25
C PHE A 5 -2.60 7.46 -13.33
N ALA A 6 -3.46 8.41 -12.94
CA ALA A 6 -4.92 8.24 -13.04
C ALA A 6 -5.36 7.96 -14.49
N LYS A 7 -4.88 8.76 -15.45
CA LYS A 7 -5.17 8.53 -16.88
C LYS A 7 -4.77 7.13 -17.37
N ILE A 8 -3.63 6.61 -16.92
CA ILE A 8 -3.17 5.26 -17.31
C ILE A 8 -3.98 4.18 -16.60
N ARG A 9 -4.27 4.36 -15.31
CA ARG A 9 -5.12 3.46 -14.51
C ARG A 9 -6.50 3.32 -15.15
N ASP A 10 -7.12 4.43 -15.55
CA ASP A 10 -8.49 4.44 -16.08
C ASP A 10 -8.56 3.83 -17.49
N LYS A 11 -7.43 3.76 -18.22
CA LYS A 11 -7.32 2.97 -19.46
C LYS A 11 -7.22 1.47 -19.23
N LYS A 12 -6.98 1.02 -18.00
CA LYS A 12 -7.00 -0.40 -17.65
C LYS A 12 -8.44 -0.77 -17.31
N ASN A 13 -8.90 -1.89 -17.86
CA ASN A 13 -10.24 -2.42 -17.60
C ASN A 13 -10.30 -3.10 -16.22
N LEU A 14 -10.04 -2.34 -15.17
CA LEU A 14 -10.04 -2.79 -13.77
C LEU A 14 -11.23 -2.18 -13.04
N SER A 15 -11.93 -3.02 -12.28
CA SER A 15 -13.03 -2.59 -11.41
C SER A 15 -12.53 -2.37 -9.99
N TRP A 16 -13.06 -1.36 -9.32
CA TRP A 16 -12.67 -0.98 -7.96
C TRP A 16 -13.90 -0.91 -7.08
N ASP A 17 -13.78 -1.37 -5.84
CA ASP A 17 -14.77 -1.08 -4.82
C ASP A 17 -14.50 0.31 -4.23
N GLY A 18 -15.46 1.23 -4.46
CA GLY A 18 -15.38 2.64 -4.12
C GLY A 18 -14.40 3.44 -5.00
N ASN A 19 -13.68 4.37 -4.38
CA ASN A 19 -12.76 5.25 -5.09
C ASN A 19 -11.52 4.49 -5.60
N PRO A 20 -11.14 4.66 -6.88
CA PRO A 20 -10.00 3.96 -7.46
C PRO A 20 -8.68 4.45 -6.84
N PRO A 21 -7.66 3.57 -6.70
CA PRO A 21 -6.42 3.89 -6.00
C PRO A 21 -5.67 5.02 -6.70
N SER A 22 -5.15 5.97 -5.93
CA SER A 22 -4.34 7.06 -6.44
C SER A 22 -2.86 6.65 -6.53
N PHE A 23 -2.02 7.51 -7.11
CA PHE A 23 -0.58 7.27 -7.15
C PHE A 23 0.05 7.11 -5.74
N HIS A 24 -0.53 7.76 -4.73
CA HIS A 24 -0.06 7.66 -3.34
C HIS A 24 -0.16 6.23 -2.78
N GLU A 25 -1.10 5.43 -3.28
CA GLU A 25 -1.29 4.04 -2.84
C GLU A 25 -0.13 3.12 -3.22
N ILE A 26 0.77 3.53 -4.12
CA ILE A 26 2.04 2.81 -4.38
C ILE A 26 2.90 2.77 -3.11
N ARG A 27 2.83 3.80 -2.28
CA ARG A 27 3.57 3.86 -1.02
C ARG A 27 3.04 2.84 -0.01
N SER A 28 1.71 2.69 0.08
CA SER A 28 1.06 1.65 0.88
C SER A 28 1.39 0.25 0.35
N LEU A 29 1.39 0.06 -0.97
CA LEU A 29 1.80 -1.19 -1.58
C LEU A 29 3.25 -1.56 -1.24
N SER A 30 4.17 -0.59 -1.36
CA SER A 30 5.58 -0.77 -1.00
C SER A 30 5.73 -1.18 0.48
N ALA A 31 5.03 -0.51 1.39
CA ALA A 31 5.04 -0.84 2.82
C ALA A 31 4.69 -2.32 3.07
N ARG A 32 3.62 -2.81 2.45
CA ARG A 32 3.16 -4.20 2.58
C ARG A 32 4.14 -5.21 2.01
N LEU A 33 4.63 -4.97 0.79
CA LEU A 33 5.58 -5.87 0.13
C LEU A 33 6.90 -5.99 0.90
N TYR A 34 7.46 -4.87 1.37
CA TYR A 34 8.70 -4.89 2.15
C TYR A 34 8.51 -5.44 3.56
N THR A 35 7.33 -5.28 4.16
CA THR A 35 7.01 -5.94 5.42
C THR A 35 6.98 -7.46 5.25
N LYS A 36 6.31 -7.95 4.19
CA LYS A 36 6.21 -9.40 3.90
C LYS A 36 7.56 -10.01 3.50
N LYS A 37 8.37 -9.29 2.72
CA LYS A 37 9.65 -9.81 2.20
C LYS A 37 10.82 -9.64 3.18
N MET A 38 10.76 -8.64 4.06
CA MET A 38 11.87 -8.27 4.94
C MET A 38 11.35 -8.10 6.37
N SER A 39 11.03 -6.88 6.80
CA SER A 39 10.49 -6.62 8.14
C SER A 39 9.69 -5.31 8.20
N SER A 40 8.87 -5.19 9.24
CA SER A 40 8.08 -3.98 9.52
C SER A 40 8.97 -2.77 9.82
N GLU A 41 10.08 -2.98 10.53
CA GLU A 41 11.05 -1.93 10.88
C GLU A 41 11.77 -1.40 9.65
N LEU A 42 12.14 -2.29 8.72
CA LEU A 42 12.75 -1.90 7.45
C LEU A 42 11.75 -1.12 6.60
N ALA A 43 10.50 -1.58 6.51
CA ALA A 43 9.44 -0.84 5.83
C ALA A 43 9.22 0.56 6.45
N GLN A 44 9.22 0.67 7.78
CA GLN A 44 9.12 1.96 8.47
C GLN A 44 10.29 2.90 8.11
N LYS A 45 11.53 2.40 8.14
CA LYS A 45 12.72 3.18 7.78
C LYS A 45 12.69 3.60 6.32
N LEU A 46 12.32 2.70 5.41
CA LEU A 46 12.17 2.98 3.98
C LEU A 46 11.13 4.08 3.72
N LEU A 47 10.02 4.05 4.46
CA LEU A 47 9.01 5.10 4.40
C LEU A 47 9.49 6.39 5.08
N GLY A 48 10.52 6.36 5.93
CA GLY A 48 10.95 7.53 6.69
C GLY A 48 9.93 7.96 7.74
N HIS A 49 9.12 7.03 8.24
CA HIS A 49 8.17 7.31 9.31
C HIS A 49 8.85 7.24 10.69
N LYS A 50 8.73 8.31 11.48
CA LYS A 50 9.24 8.34 12.86
C LYS A 50 8.49 7.36 13.79
N SER A 51 7.19 7.16 13.55
CA SER A 51 6.34 6.32 14.40
C SER A 51 5.86 5.08 13.66
N ALA A 52 5.92 3.93 14.33
CA ALA A 52 5.35 2.67 13.87
C ALA A 52 3.83 2.80 13.60
N LYS A 53 3.11 3.64 14.37
CA LYS A 53 1.68 3.89 14.17
C LYS A 53 1.38 4.46 12.78
N MET A 54 2.27 5.30 12.25
CA MET A 54 2.10 5.81 10.88
C MET A 54 2.37 4.72 9.85
N THR A 55 3.41 3.89 10.05
CA THR A 55 3.69 2.76 9.16
C THR A 55 2.56 1.73 9.14
N ALA A 56 1.96 1.43 10.29
CA ALA A 56 0.82 0.52 10.39
C ALA A 56 -0.34 0.93 9.47
N LYS A 57 -0.63 2.24 9.34
CA LYS A 57 -1.66 2.76 8.40
C LYS A 57 -1.37 2.48 6.93
N TYR A 58 -0.10 2.33 6.56
CA TYR A 58 0.33 2.01 5.19
C TYR A 58 0.45 0.50 4.97
N GLN A 59 0.63 -0.28 6.04
CA GLN A 59 0.63 -1.74 6.00
C GLN A 59 -0.79 -2.33 5.98
N ASP A 60 -1.78 -1.58 6.47
CA ASP A 60 -3.18 -1.99 6.49
C ASP A 60 -3.79 -2.07 5.07
N GLU A 61 -4.41 -3.21 4.76
CA GLU A 61 -5.09 -3.49 3.49
C GLU A 61 -6.53 -2.97 3.43
N ARG A 62 -7.02 -2.36 4.52
CA ARG A 62 -8.35 -1.74 4.61
C ARG A 62 -9.46 -2.70 4.17
N SER A 63 -9.39 -3.94 4.67
CA SER A 63 -10.33 -5.03 4.37
C SER A 63 -10.35 -5.48 2.91
N LYS A 64 -9.33 -5.13 2.11
CA LYS A 64 -9.19 -5.58 0.70
C LYS A 64 -8.39 -6.88 0.55
N GLY A 65 -8.02 -7.54 1.64
CA GLY A 65 -7.27 -8.79 1.63
C GLY A 65 -7.45 -9.61 2.90
N TRP A 66 -6.81 -10.78 2.94
CA TRP A 66 -6.89 -11.75 4.02
C TRP A 66 -5.55 -11.85 4.74
N ASN A 67 -5.57 -11.84 6.08
CA ASN A 67 -4.39 -12.13 6.87
C ASN A 67 -4.27 -13.65 7.02
N GLU A 68 -3.29 -14.25 6.33
CA GLU A 68 -2.93 -15.65 6.56
C GLU A 68 -2.27 -15.78 7.95
N ILE A 69 -2.91 -16.53 8.84
CA ILE A 69 -2.35 -16.87 10.15
C ILE A 69 -1.53 -18.15 9.95
N ILE A 70 -0.20 -18.01 9.95
CA ILE A 70 0.71 -19.15 9.95
C ILE A 70 0.90 -19.56 11.41
N LEU A 71 0.49 -20.79 11.73
CA LEU A 71 0.64 -21.42 13.06
C LEU A 71 2.07 -21.93 13.28
#